data_AF-A0A3B1D555-F1
#
_entry.id   AF-A0A3B1D555-F1
#
_cell.length_a   1.000
_cell.length_b   1.000
_cell.length_c   1.000
_cell.angle_alpha   90.00
_cell.angle_beta   90.00
_cell.angle_gamma   90.00
#
_symmetry.space_group_name_H-M   'P 1'
#
loop_
_entity.id
_entity.type
_entity.pdbx_description
1 polymer ?
#
loop_
_entity_poly.entity_id
_entity_poly.type
_entity_poly.pdbx_seq_one_letter_code
_entity_poly.pdbx_strand_id
1 'polypeptide(L)'
;MNEESGYFNDDGTPFNPNLIPKPSLCATCKNNSDSKQEILCALNRHDQSEDMFMCFSYEPNSSQIDGKAVIQEMQDYMDHKYNNKQG
;
A
#
# COMPACT_ATOMS: atom_id res chain seq x y z
N MET A 1 -17.13 -7.29 -27.10
CA MET A 1 -16.75 -7.76 -25.75
C MET A 1 -16.61 -6.49 -24.94
N ASN A 2 -17.44 -6.35 -23.91
CA ASN A 2 -17.40 -5.18 -23.05
C ASN A 2 -16.29 -5.49 -22.04
N GLU A 3 -15.20 -4.72 -22.04
CA GLU A 3 -14.22 -4.77 -20.95
C GLU A 3 -14.95 -4.33 -19.68
N GLU A 4 -15.16 -5.25 -18.74
CA GLU A 4 -15.61 -4.91 -17.40
C GLU A 4 -14.46 -4.13 -16.74
N SER A 5 -14.53 -2.80 -16.84
CA SER A 5 -13.61 -1.92 -16.13
C SER A 5 -13.94 -2.00 -14.64
N GLY A 6 -12.99 -2.47 -13.84
CA GLY A 6 -13.21 -2.72 -12.41
C GLY A 6 -11.97 -3.26 -11.72
N TYR A 7 -12.06 -3.41 -10.40
CA TYR A 7 -11.03 -4.04 -9.59
C TYR A 7 -11.43 -5.49 -9.32
N PHE A 8 -10.50 -6.41 -9.54
CA PHE A 8 -10.73 -7.84 -9.42
C PHE A 8 -9.61 -8.49 -8.63
N ASN A 9 -9.99 -9.51 -7.84
CA ASN A 9 -9.06 -10.45 -7.23
C ASN A 9 -8.44 -11.35 -8.31
N ASP A 10 -7.36 -12.04 -7.95
CA ASP A 10 -6.68 -12.99 -8.83
C ASP A 10 -7.58 -14.18 -9.24
N ASP A 11 -8.63 -14.48 -8.47
CA ASP A 11 -9.64 -15.50 -8.79
C ASP A 11 -10.77 -14.99 -9.69
N GLY A 12 -10.70 -13.72 -10.12
CA GLY A 12 -11.69 -13.06 -10.97
C GLY A 12 -12.90 -12.50 -10.22
N THR A 13 -12.97 -12.61 -8.89
CA THR A 13 -14.05 -11.99 -8.11
C THR A 13 -13.86 -10.47 -8.02
N PRO A 14 -14.91 -9.65 -8.24
CA PRO A 14 -14.79 -8.21 -8.17
C PRO A 14 -14.68 -7.72 -6.72
N PHE A 15 -13.92 -6.63 -6.49
CA PHE A 15 -13.89 -5.94 -5.22
C PHE A 15 -14.13 -4.43 -5.37
N ASN A 16 -14.61 -3.78 -4.30
CA ASN A 16 -14.82 -2.35 -4.26
C ASN A 16 -13.72 -1.68 -3.40
N PRO A 17 -12.78 -0.92 -3.99
CA PRO A 17 -11.70 -0.30 -3.24
C PRO A 17 -12.16 0.76 -2.25
N ASN A 18 -13.40 1.26 -2.36
CA ASN A 18 -13.97 2.23 -1.41
C ASN A 18 -14.36 1.57 -0.07
N LEU A 19 -14.44 0.24 -0.01
CA LEU A 19 -14.75 -0.49 1.22
C LEU A 19 -13.50 -0.85 2.03
N ILE A 20 -12.32 -0.68 1.44
CA ILE A 20 -11.04 -0.95 2.09
C ILE A 20 -10.65 0.33 2.82
N PRO A 21 -10.31 0.34 4.11
CA PRO A 21 -9.84 1.55 4.76
C PRO A 21 -8.52 2.04 4.14
N LYS A 22 -8.31 3.36 4.11
CA LYS A 22 -7.02 3.94 3.75
C LYS A 22 -6.15 4.00 5.01
N PRO A 23 -4.96 3.37 5.03
CA PRO A 23 -4.04 3.50 6.16
C PRO A 23 -3.72 4.96 6.46
N SER A 24 -3.56 5.32 7.74
CA SER A 24 -3.26 6.70 8.16
C SER A 24 -1.97 7.24 7.51
N LEU A 25 -0.96 6.38 7.35
CA LEU A 25 0.28 6.71 6.64
C LEU A 25 0.08 7.01 5.15
N CYS A 26 -0.97 6.50 4.49
CA CYS A 26 -1.27 6.95 3.13
C CYS A 26 -1.67 8.43 3.08
N ALA A 27 -2.35 8.95 4.11
CA ALA A 27 -2.76 10.35 4.18
C ALA A 27 -1.58 11.32 4.24
N THR A 28 -0.42 10.84 4.71
CA THR A 28 0.83 11.59 4.80
C THR A 28 1.72 11.45 3.57
N CYS A 29 1.32 10.66 2.57
CA CYS A 29 2.09 10.49 1.34
C CYS A 29 1.93 11.70 0.40
N LYS A 30 2.99 12.11 -0.30
CA LYS A 30 2.96 13.17 -1.32
C LYS A 30 1.97 12.88 -2.45
N ASN A 31 1.75 11.60 -2.74
CA ASN A 31 0.90 11.11 -3.81
C ASN A 31 -0.55 10.84 -3.35
N ASN A 32 -0.89 11.14 -2.08
CA ASN A 32 -2.19 10.83 -1.47
C ASN A 32 -3.40 11.35 -2.27
N SER A 33 -3.22 12.46 -2.97
CA SER A 33 -4.25 13.16 -3.73
C SER A 33 -3.96 13.19 -5.24
N ASP A 34 -2.97 12.42 -5.71
CA ASP A 34 -2.69 12.30 -7.14
C ASP A 34 -3.66 11.28 -7.76
N SER A 35 -4.62 11.78 -8.54
CA SER A 35 -5.61 10.93 -9.21
C SER A 35 -4.99 9.89 -10.15
N LYS A 36 -3.74 10.11 -10.63
CA LYS A 36 -3.02 9.15 -11.47
C LYS A 36 -2.54 7.92 -10.68
N GLN A 37 -2.47 8.02 -9.35
CA GLN A 37 -2.03 6.95 -8.46
C GLN A 37 -3.20 6.16 -7.86
N GLU A 38 -4.45 6.58 -8.08
CA GLU A 38 -5.63 5.97 -7.45
C GLU A 38 -5.73 4.46 -7.71
N ILE A 39 -5.50 4.03 -8.96
CA ILE A 39 -5.53 2.59 -9.30
C ILE A 39 -4.45 1.81 -8.55
N LEU A 40 -3.21 2.30 -8.57
CA LEU A 40 -2.09 1.64 -7.90
C LEU A 40 -2.26 1.63 -6.39
N CYS A 41 -2.75 2.73 -5.81
CA CYS A 41 -3.01 2.85 -4.38
C CYS A 41 -4.16 1.94 -3.93
N ALA A 42 -5.22 1.81 -4.74
CA ALA A 42 -6.32 0.89 -4.47
C ALA A 42 -5.88 -0.57 -4.50
N LEU A 43 -5.08 -0.96 -5.51
CA LEU A 43 -4.50 -2.31 -5.60
C LEU A 43 -3.57 -2.61 -4.42
N ASN A 44 -2.65 -1.68 -4.10
CA ASN A 44 -1.71 -1.85 -2.99
C ASN A 44 -2.40 -1.91 -1.61
N ARG A 45 -3.51 -1.18 -1.43
CA ARG A 45 -4.32 -1.26 -0.20
C ARG A 45 -5.07 -2.58 -0.08
N HIS A 46 -5.50 -3.13 -1.20
CA HIS A 46 -6.21 -4.41 -1.24
C HIS A 46 -5.28 -5.60 -1.00
N ASP A 47 -4.08 -5.56 -1.57
CA ASP A 47 -3.06 -6.59 -1.41
C ASP A 47 -2.41 -6.59 -0.02
N GLN A 48 -2.47 -5.46 0.69
CA GLN A 48 -2.02 -5.36 2.07
C GLN A 48 -2.97 -6.12 3.02
N SER A 49 -2.61 -7.38 3.29
CA SER A 49 -3.20 -8.24 4.32
C SER A 49 -2.48 -8.15 5.68
N GLU A 50 -1.45 -7.31 5.79
CA GLU A 50 -0.46 -7.33 6.88
C GLU A 50 -0.76 -6.27 7.96
N ASP A 51 -0.34 -6.54 9.20
CA ASP A 51 -0.42 -5.60 10.33
C ASP A 51 0.48 -4.35 10.18
N MET A 52 1.29 -4.29 9.11
CA MET A 52 2.29 -3.24 8.86
C MET A 52 2.03 -2.55 7.50
N PHE A 53 2.20 -1.23 7.46
CA PHE A 53 2.09 -0.40 6.26
C PHE A 53 3.19 -0.66 5.22
N MET A 54 2.87 -1.34 4.12
CA MET A 54 3.83 -1.64 3.06
C MET A 54 3.59 -0.76 1.83
N CYS A 55 4.46 0.23 1.61
CA CYS A 55 4.41 1.08 0.42
C CYS A 55 5.81 1.57 0.03
N PHE A 56 6.47 0.83 -0.87
CA PHE A 56 7.84 1.15 -1.33
C PHE A 56 7.96 2.44 -2.15
N SER A 57 6.83 3.04 -2.53
CA SER A 57 6.77 4.37 -3.18
C SER A 57 6.37 5.48 -2.22
N TYR A 58 6.36 5.22 -0.91
CA TYR A 58 6.02 6.22 0.09
C TYR A 58 7.06 7.34 0.10
N GLU A 59 6.57 8.56 -0.02
CA GLU A 59 7.35 9.77 0.22
C GLU A 59 6.47 10.74 1.02
N PRO A 60 6.97 11.33 2.11
CA PRO A 60 6.17 12.19 2.96
C PRO A 60 5.79 13.49 2.24
N ASN A 61 4.57 13.98 2.49
CA ASN A 61 4.07 15.25 1.98
C ASN A 61 4.51 16.47 2.82
N SER A 62 5.20 16.23 3.95
CA SER A 62 5.65 17.24 4.89
C SER A 62 7.03 16.90 5.40
N SER A 63 7.89 17.90 5.55
CA SER A 63 9.23 17.77 6.15
C SER A 63 9.19 17.44 7.65
N GLN A 64 8.04 17.56 8.30
CA GLN A 64 7.84 17.18 9.70
C GLN A 64 7.74 15.66 9.89
N ILE A 65 7.57 14.92 8.80
CA ILE A 65 7.39 13.47 8.83
C ILE A 65 8.73 12.84 8.46
N ASP A 66 9.24 12.00 9.36
CA ASP A 66 10.46 11.25 9.11
C ASP A 66 10.18 10.11 8.13
N GLY A 67 10.27 10.42 6.84
CA GLY A 67 10.11 9.43 5.78
C GLY A 67 11.14 8.30 5.86
N LYS A 68 12.34 8.56 6.39
CA LYS A 68 13.38 7.52 6.52
C LYS A 68 13.01 6.52 7.60
N ALA A 69 12.49 6.99 8.73
CA ALA A 69 11.99 6.11 9.79
C ALA A 69 10.87 5.19 9.28
N VAL A 70 9.90 5.74 8.53
CA VAL A 70 8.80 4.94 7.94
C VAL A 70 9.34 3.85 6.99
N ILE A 71 10.30 4.18 6.12
CA ILE A 71 10.91 3.19 5.23
C ILE A 71 11.76 2.17 6.00
N GLN A 72 12.44 2.61 7.07
CA GLN A 72 13.22 1.70 7.92
C GLN A 72 12.31 0.69 8.63
N GLU A 73 11.17 1.11 9.16
CA GLU A 73 10.18 0.19 9.77
C GLU A 73 9.68 -0.86 8.76
N MET A 74 9.45 -0.46 7.49
CA MET A 74 9.13 -1.41 6.42
C MET A 74 10.26 -2.42 6.20
N GLN A 75 11.51 -1.96 6.16
CA GLN A 75 12.67 -2.82 5.94
C GLN A 75 12.86 -3.79 7.10
N ASP A 76 12.79 -3.30 8.34
CA ASP A 76 12.91 -4.11 9.55
C ASP A 76 11.82 -5.19 9.59
N TYR A 77 10.59 -4.87 9.19
CA TYR A 77 9.51 -5.84 9.07
C TYR A 77 9.83 -6.94 8.06
N MET A 78 10.28 -6.55 6.86
CA MET A 78 10.62 -7.49 5.79
C MET A 78 11.80 -8.39 6.19
N ASP A 79 12.84 -7.80 6.76
CA ASP A 79 14.00 -8.54 7.25
C ASP A 79 13.58 -9.54 8.34
N HIS A 80 12.75 -9.11 9.30
CA HIS A 80 12.22 -10.03 10.30
C HIS A 80 11.38 -11.17 9.70
N LYS A 81 10.48 -10.86 8.76
CA LYS A 81 9.56 -11.84 8.17
C LYS A 81 10.26 -12.86 7.28
N TYR A 82 11.28 -12.43 6.52
CA TYR A 82 11.89 -13.25 5.47
C TYR A 82 13.30 -13.74 5.81
N ASN A 83 14.06 -13.07 6.69
CA ASN A 83 15.40 -13.53 7.09
C ASN A 83 15.38 -14.47 8.30
N ASN A 84 14.27 -14.55 9.06
CA ASN A 84 14.10 -15.56 10.12
C ASN A 84 13.66 -16.95 9.61
N LYS A 85 13.63 -17.17 8.29
CA LYS A 85 13.36 -18.49 7.67
C LYS A 85 14.61 -19.35 7.44
N GLN A 86 15.70 -19.11 8.18
CA GLN A 86 16.81 -20.06 8.28
C GLN A 86 16.70 -20.85 9.59
N GLY A 87 15.99 -21.97 9.53
CA GLY A 87 15.86 -22.98 10.57
C GLY A 87 15.31 -24.27 9.98
#